data_AF-A0A7X8XYA5-F1
#
_entry.id   AF-A0A7X8XYA5-F1
#
_cell.length_a   1.000
_cell.length_b   1.000
_cell.length_c   1.000
_cell.angle_alpha   90.00
_cell.angle_beta   90.00
_cell.angle_gamma   90.00
#
_symmetry.space_group_name_H-M   'P 1'
#
loop_
_entity.id
_entity.type
_entity.pdbx_description
1 polymer ?
#
loop_
_entity_poly.entity_id
_entity_poly.type
_entity_poly.pdbx_seq_one_letter_code
_entity_poly.pdbx_strand_id
1 'polypeptide(L)'
;MYFEGIITIDPSQLTQIERVKPTKAFKRIFYYMTLGNVSDQVEKETFTAVSILQQINNVLIHNGIDNIVRLSHDGIDFYLDVEGKEGDLKEAFDQYDLEIDHSMSSQFNKLVMVMEHEDHNFKYLLEIDINRTHDVGEYPIEIKVTGLLKQFKKENKSRGEIEEEMKSIFKDQESYNIFKSTQQHNFEQFLNDLKLSIIKLMHVDDVKVDIKSKIILPNDKIQEESELKYHKTYGEYGVHYGYFGFGDFLFYNMLWSNMSYNNDITLYDTHFETEIGEDLGFRDEIIANDEIFNDEVESDFEEFQLSGIESTLDDPDNRNASSWFDFSGVDYNDDDSGVDFDFGSDDSDW
;
A
#
# COMPACT_ATOMS: atom_id res chain seq x y z
N MET A 1 1.89 -15.11 6.76
CA MET A 1 0.77 -15.05 5.82
C MET A 1 -0.33 -14.24 6.43
N TYR A 2 -0.73 -13.20 5.72
CA TYR A 2 -1.82 -12.32 6.11
C TYR A 2 -2.61 -11.91 4.87
N PHE A 3 -3.74 -11.23 5.07
CA PHE A 3 -4.58 -10.76 3.98
C PHE A 3 -4.53 -9.24 3.90
N GLU A 4 -4.53 -8.73 2.68
CA GLU A 4 -4.64 -7.32 2.38
C GLU A 4 -5.88 -7.09 1.53
N GLY A 5 -6.69 -6.12 1.88
CA GLY A 5 -7.85 -5.68 1.13
C GLY A 5 -7.68 -4.23 0.74
N ILE A 6 -7.87 -3.90 -0.54
CA ILE A 6 -7.81 -2.52 -1.02
C ILE A 6 -9.22 -2.11 -1.42
N ILE A 7 -9.79 -1.13 -0.73
CA ILE A 7 -11.09 -0.56 -1.06
C ILE A 7 -10.87 0.82 -1.68
N THR A 8 -11.27 1.00 -2.93
CA THR A 8 -11.19 2.30 -3.60
C THR A 8 -12.59 2.89 -3.80
N ILE A 9 -12.74 4.19 -3.53
CA ILE A 9 -14.04 4.86 -3.43
C ILE A 9 -14.05 6.13 -4.28
N ASP A 10 -15.02 6.22 -5.20
CA ASP A 10 -15.23 7.40 -6.03
C ASP A 10 -16.48 8.15 -5.53
N PRO A 11 -16.29 9.31 -4.88
CA PRO A 11 -17.37 10.14 -4.39
C PRO A 11 -18.01 11.03 -5.47
N SER A 12 -17.84 10.72 -6.77
CA SER A 12 -18.34 11.32 -8.03
C SER A 12 -19.44 12.40 -7.99
N GLN A 13 -20.36 12.36 -7.01
CA GLN A 13 -21.27 13.46 -6.69
C GLN A 13 -20.58 14.73 -6.18
N LEU A 14 -19.28 14.70 -5.85
CA LEU A 14 -18.54 15.81 -5.20
C LEU A 14 -17.37 16.39 -6.02
N THR A 15 -17.17 16.00 -7.28
CA THR A 15 -15.97 16.38 -8.05
C THR A 15 -16.17 17.59 -8.97
N GLN A 16 -15.11 18.37 -9.17
CA GLN A 16 -15.01 19.34 -10.26
C GLN A 16 -13.79 19.01 -11.12
N ILE A 17 -14.00 18.85 -12.43
CA ILE A 17 -12.92 18.61 -13.37
C ILE A 17 -12.23 19.95 -13.70
N GLU A 18 -10.97 20.09 -13.28
CA GLU A 18 -10.15 21.28 -13.53
C GLU A 18 -9.01 20.96 -14.50
N ARG A 19 -8.81 21.80 -15.53
CA ARG A 19 -7.63 21.70 -16.40
C ARG A 19 -6.44 22.37 -15.72
N VAL A 20 -5.46 21.57 -15.29
CA VAL A 20 -4.23 22.10 -14.68
C VAL A 20 -3.11 22.24 -15.69
N LYS A 21 -2.26 23.25 -15.47
CA LYS A 21 -1.09 23.47 -16.32
C LYS A 21 -0.06 22.36 -16.04
N PRO A 22 0.47 21.69 -17.05
CA PRO A 22 1.45 20.64 -16.85
C PRO A 22 2.72 21.19 -16.20
N THR A 23 3.22 20.49 -15.18
CA THR A 23 4.40 20.88 -14.38
C THR A 23 5.72 20.54 -15.06
N LYS A 24 5.75 19.50 -15.90
CA LYS A 24 6.95 19.06 -16.64
C LYS A 24 7.30 20.05 -17.77
N ALA A 25 8.57 20.45 -17.85
CA ALA A 25 9.05 21.53 -18.75
C ALA A 25 8.68 21.35 -20.23
N PHE A 26 8.77 20.11 -20.76
CA PHE A 26 8.39 19.80 -22.14
C PHE A 26 6.89 19.92 -22.39
N LYS A 27 6.06 19.40 -21.48
CA LYS A 27 4.59 19.53 -21.57
C LYS A 27 4.14 20.99 -21.44
N ARG A 28 4.86 21.80 -20.65
CA ARG A 28 4.60 23.24 -20.52
C ARG A 28 4.84 24.00 -21.82
N ILE A 29 5.91 23.68 -22.56
CA ILE A 29 6.18 24.26 -23.88
C ILE A 29 5.07 23.85 -24.87
N PHE A 30 4.67 22.57 -24.87
CA PHE A 30 3.59 22.06 -25.71
C PHE A 30 2.22 22.69 -25.37
N TYR A 31 1.93 22.90 -24.09
CA TYR A 31 0.74 23.61 -23.60
C TYR A 31 0.66 25.04 -24.18
N TYR A 32 1.77 25.78 -24.16
CA TYR A 32 1.80 27.13 -24.73
C TYR A 32 1.70 27.13 -26.26
N MET A 33 2.29 26.14 -26.94
CA MET A 33 2.18 26.01 -28.40
C MET A 33 0.79 25.57 -28.88
N THR A 34 0.07 24.80 -28.06
CA THR A 34 -1.28 24.30 -28.40
C THR A 34 -2.42 25.19 -27.88
N LEU A 35 -2.11 26.42 -27.42
CA LEU A 35 -3.08 27.36 -26.82
C LEU A 35 -3.88 26.74 -25.66
N GLY A 36 -3.27 25.81 -24.91
CA GLY A 36 -3.90 25.12 -23.79
C GLY A 36 -4.77 23.92 -24.15
N ASN A 37 -4.71 23.40 -25.38
CA ASN A 37 -5.41 22.16 -25.77
C ASN A 37 -4.75 20.89 -25.23
N VAL A 38 -3.45 20.92 -24.93
CA VAL A 38 -2.73 19.82 -24.27
C VAL A 38 -2.42 20.25 -22.84
N SER A 39 -3.40 20.07 -21.97
CA SER A 39 -3.27 20.18 -20.52
C SER A 39 -3.52 18.80 -19.91
N ASP A 40 -2.72 18.44 -18.90
CA ASP A 40 -3.08 17.30 -18.06
C ASP A 40 -4.40 17.67 -17.35
N GLN A 41 -5.42 16.81 -17.45
CA GLN A 41 -6.70 16.99 -16.78
C GLN A 41 -6.58 16.31 -15.42
N VAL A 42 -6.96 17.01 -14.36
CA VAL A 42 -7.05 16.43 -13.01
C VAL A 42 -8.45 16.65 -12.49
N GLU A 43 -8.89 15.74 -11.65
CA GLU A 43 -10.14 15.89 -10.92
C GLU A 43 -9.81 16.47 -9.55
N LYS A 44 -10.61 17.45 -9.15
CA LYS A 44 -10.46 18.12 -7.87
C LYS A 44 -11.71 17.97 -7.07
N GLU A 45 -11.54 17.39 -5.91
CA GLU A 45 -12.61 17.19 -4.96
C GLU A 45 -13.04 18.50 -4.28
N THR A 46 -14.36 18.68 -4.16
CA THR A 46 -14.94 19.88 -3.54
C THR A 46 -15.10 19.75 -2.03
N PHE A 47 -14.92 18.55 -1.46
CA PHE A 47 -15.00 18.34 -0.02
C PHE A 47 -13.83 19.00 0.72
N THR A 48 -14.09 19.41 1.96
CA THR A 48 -13.05 19.86 2.90
C THR A 48 -12.54 18.67 3.70
N ALA A 49 -11.33 18.78 4.26
CA ALA A 49 -10.73 17.72 5.08
C ALA A 49 -11.67 17.28 6.20
N VAL A 50 -12.25 18.25 6.92
CA VAL A 50 -13.18 17.99 8.02
C VAL A 50 -14.43 17.24 7.53
N SER A 51 -15.02 17.65 6.40
CA SER A 51 -16.25 17.02 5.90
C SER A 51 -16.06 15.57 5.46
N ILE A 52 -14.91 15.22 4.88
CA ILE A 52 -14.63 13.84 4.46
C ILE A 52 -14.24 12.97 5.65
N LEU A 53 -13.46 13.50 6.60
CA LEU A 53 -13.12 12.81 7.84
C LEU A 53 -14.37 12.48 8.64
N GLN A 54 -15.34 13.40 8.73
CA GLN A 54 -16.62 13.14 9.39
C GLN A 54 -17.43 12.03 8.72
N GLN A 55 -17.44 11.95 7.39
CA GLN A 55 -18.12 10.88 6.66
C GLN A 55 -17.45 9.52 6.91
N ILE A 56 -16.12 9.47 6.83
CA ILE A 56 -15.34 8.26 7.11
C ILE A 56 -15.53 7.84 8.58
N ASN A 57 -15.49 8.77 9.52
CA ASN A 57 -15.73 8.49 10.94
C ASN A 57 -17.10 7.83 11.17
N ASN A 58 -18.15 8.31 10.49
CA ASN A 58 -19.47 7.67 10.59
C ASN A 58 -19.45 6.21 10.09
N VAL A 59 -18.70 5.92 9.03
CA VAL A 59 -18.49 4.55 8.53
C VAL A 59 -17.74 3.71 9.56
N LEU A 60 -16.61 4.22 10.06
CA LEU A 60 -15.74 3.50 11.00
C LEU A 60 -16.48 3.17 12.30
N ILE A 61 -17.12 4.16 12.93
CA ILE A 61 -17.92 3.97 14.15
C ILE A 61 -19.09 3.00 13.90
N HIS A 62 -19.73 3.04 12.74
CA HIS A 62 -20.82 2.10 12.40
C HIS A 62 -20.34 0.64 12.40
N ASN A 63 -19.07 0.42 12.04
CA ASN A 63 -18.43 -0.89 12.04
C ASN A 63 -17.70 -1.21 13.36
N GLY A 64 -17.81 -0.36 14.39
CA GLY A 64 -17.13 -0.54 15.66
C GLY A 64 -15.60 -0.32 15.58
N ILE A 65 -15.15 0.47 14.61
CA ILE A 65 -13.75 0.87 14.45
C ILE A 65 -13.61 2.27 15.05
N ASP A 66 -13.01 2.37 16.23
CA ASP A 66 -12.89 3.61 17.01
C ASP A 66 -11.49 3.85 17.58
N ASN A 67 -10.51 3.02 17.20
CA ASN A 67 -9.13 3.14 17.65
C ASN A 67 -8.25 3.75 16.55
N ILE A 68 -7.77 4.98 16.75
CA ILE A 68 -6.93 5.66 15.78
C ILE A 68 -5.47 5.56 16.19
N VAL A 69 -4.63 5.20 15.24
CA VAL A 69 -3.19 5.09 15.46
C VAL A 69 -2.47 6.33 14.95
N ARG A 70 -2.95 6.92 13.86
CA ARG A 70 -2.33 8.11 13.25
C ARG A 70 -3.36 8.96 12.51
N LEU A 71 -3.21 10.27 12.60
CA LEU A 71 -3.86 11.24 11.72
C LEU A 71 -2.81 12.22 11.21
N SER A 72 -2.63 12.27 9.90
CA SER A 72 -1.71 13.18 9.25
C SER A 72 -2.35 13.93 8.09
N HIS A 73 -1.87 15.13 7.83
CA HIS A 73 -2.33 16.00 6.76
C HIS A 73 -1.10 16.65 6.12
N ASP A 74 -0.93 16.41 4.82
CA ASP A 74 0.22 16.88 4.02
C ASP A 74 1.58 16.53 4.66
N GLY A 75 1.61 15.40 5.35
CA GLY A 75 2.78 14.86 6.05
C GLY A 75 3.10 15.45 7.41
N ILE A 76 2.21 16.29 7.95
CA ILE A 76 2.26 16.72 9.34
C ILE A 76 1.34 15.81 10.16
N ASP A 77 1.89 15.17 11.19
CA ASP A 77 1.12 14.36 12.13
C ASP A 77 0.42 15.25 13.16
N PHE A 78 -0.90 15.18 13.19
CA PHE A 78 -1.76 15.83 14.19
C PHE A 78 -2.05 14.88 15.35
N TYR A 79 -2.06 13.58 15.06
CA TYR A 79 -2.20 12.52 16.04
C TYR A 79 -1.28 11.35 15.71
N LEU A 80 -0.61 10.80 16.72
CA LEU A 80 0.14 9.55 16.64
C LEU A 80 0.08 8.86 18.00
N ASP A 81 -0.55 7.69 18.04
CA ASP A 81 -0.57 6.88 19.25
C ASP A 81 0.75 6.10 19.38
N VAL A 82 1.45 6.38 20.48
CA VAL A 82 2.71 5.73 20.86
C VAL A 82 2.50 4.81 22.07
N GLU A 83 1.36 4.93 22.75
CA GLU A 83 1.09 4.29 24.04
C GLU A 83 0.04 3.17 23.96
N GLY A 84 -0.63 2.99 22.82
CA GLY A 84 -1.68 1.97 22.66
C GLY A 84 -2.96 2.34 23.40
N LYS A 85 -3.37 3.60 23.30
CA LYS A 85 -4.64 4.07 23.87
C LYS A 85 -5.78 3.49 23.07
N GLU A 86 -6.87 3.11 23.74
CA GLU A 86 -8.05 2.55 23.10
C GLU A 86 -9.18 3.59 23.02
N GLY A 87 -9.92 3.62 21.91
CA GLY A 87 -11.15 4.39 21.75
C GLY A 87 -10.93 5.91 21.67
N ASP A 88 -9.81 6.32 21.11
CA ASP A 88 -9.27 7.67 21.05
C ASP A 88 -9.63 8.44 19.76
N LEU A 89 -10.35 7.82 18.82
CA LEU A 89 -10.75 8.43 17.55
C LEU A 89 -11.42 9.80 17.72
N LYS A 90 -12.32 9.91 18.72
CA LYS A 90 -13.01 11.16 18.99
C LYS A 90 -12.06 12.25 19.50
N GLU A 91 -11.14 11.90 20.38
CA GLU A 91 -10.16 12.85 20.93
C GLU A 91 -9.22 13.36 19.83
N ALA A 92 -8.74 12.46 18.97
CA ALA A 92 -7.89 12.83 17.84
C ALA A 92 -8.62 13.78 16.85
N PHE A 93 -9.90 13.55 16.60
CA PHE A 93 -10.70 14.42 15.73
C PHE A 93 -10.96 15.79 16.38
N ASP A 94 -11.30 15.82 17.66
CA ASP A 94 -11.48 17.07 18.39
C ASP A 94 -10.18 17.89 18.40
N GLN A 95 -9.01 17.24 18.53
CA GLN A 95 -7.70 17.89 18.44
C GLN A 95 -7.44 18.43 17.02
N TYR A 96 -7.70 17.63 16.00
CA TYR A 96 -7.54 18.03 14.60
C TYR A 96 -8.39 19.26 14.24
N ASP A 97 -9.66 19.26 14.64
CA ASP A 97 -10.59 20.37 14.41
C ASP A 97 -10.17 21.65 15.15
N LEU A 98 -9.48 21.53 16.30
CA LEU A 98 -8.94 22.66 17.06
C LEU A 98 -7.65 23.24 16.43
N GLU A 99 -6.80 22.40 15.85
CA GLU A 99 -5.50 22.80 15.30
C GLU A 99 -5.59 23.31 13.86
N ILE A 100 -6.63 22.92 13.12
CA ILE A 100 -6.81 23.34 11.73
C ILE A 100 -7.62 24.63 11.59
N ASP A 101 -6.98 25.63 11.00
CA ASP A 101 -7.68 26.81 10.49
C ASP A 101 -8.47 26.49 9.20
N HIS A 102 -9.55 27.26 8.96
CA HIS A 102 -10.43 27.09 7.78
C HIS A 102 -9.66 27.10 6.44
N SER A 103 -8.53 27.82 6.34
CA SER A 103 -7.71 27.81 5.11
C SER A 103 -6.98 26.48 4.93
N MET A 104 -6.48 25.86 6.00
CA MET A 104 -5.80 24.55 5.93
C MET A 104 -6.80 23.43 5.62
N SER A 105 -7.99 23.46 6.22
CA SER A 105 -9.07 22.49 5.93
C SER A 105 -9.51 22.48 4.46
N SER A 106 -9.41 23.63 3.79
CA SER A 106 -9.86 23.83 2.41
C SER A 106 -8.75 23.79 1.37
N GLN A 107 -7.49 23.54 1.75
CA GLN A 107 -6.31 23.57 0.86
C GLN A 107 -5.40 22.33 0.98
N PHE A 108 -5.83 21.26 1.63
CA PHE A 108 -5.04 20.03 1.74
C PHE A 108 -4.84 19.33 0.39
N ASN A 109 -3.73 18.60 0.26
CA ASN A 109 -3.48 17.70 -0.88
C ASN A 109 -3.77 16.25 -0.52
N LYS A 110 -3.23 15.77 0.62
CA LYS A 110 -3.39 14.40 1.11
C LYS A 110 -3.72 14.36 2.60
N LEU A 111 -4.70 13.53 2.96
CA LEU A 111 -4.94 13.12 4.34
C LEU A 111 -4.62 11.64 4.46
N VAL A 112 -4.00 11.28 5.59
CA VAL A 112 -3.72 9.89 5.94
C VAL A 112 -4.28 9.64 7.32
N MET A 113 -5.06 8.59 7.45
CA MET A 113 -5.53 8.09 8.73
C MET A 113 -5.17 6.62 8.85
N VAL A 114 -4.64 6.24 9.99
CA VAL A 114 -4.36 4.83 10.30
C VAL A 114 -5.20 4.43 11.49
N MET A 115 -5.99 3.38 11.32
CA MET A 115 -6.89 2.86 12.32
C MET A 115 -6.51 1.43 12.71
N GLU A 116 -6.80 1.09 13.95
CA GLU A 116 -6.68 -0.26 14.47
C GLU A 116 -8.08 -0.82 14.74
N HIS A 117 -8.28 -2.10 14.43
CA HIS A 117 -9.49 -2.82 14.79
C HIS A 117 -9.16 -4.28 15.11
N GLU A 118 -10.05 -4.96 15.82
CA GLU A 118 -9.85 -6.36 16.18
C GLU A 118 -11.19 -7.09 16.25
N ASP A 119 -11.26 -8.25 15.62
CA ASP A 119 -12.41 -9.17 15.74
C ASP A 119 -11.99 -10.49 16.41
N HIS A 120 -12.77 -11.57 16.23
CA HIS A 120 -12.39 -12.87 16.78
C HIS A 120 -11.14 -13.49 16.14
N ASN A 121 -10.99 -13.33 14.82
CA ASN A 121 -9.99 -14.02 14.00
C ASN A 121 -8.78 -13.14 13.67
N PHE A 122 -8.98 -11.84 13.50
CA PHE A 122 -8.02 -10.91 12.94
C PHE A 122 -7.76 -9.69 13.82
N LYS A 123 -6.51 -9.23 13.77
CA LYS A 123 -6.08 -7.89 14.11
C LYS A 123 -5.93 -7.11 12.81
N TYR A 124 -6.63 -5.99 12.70
CA TYR A 124 -6.68 -5.17 11.50
C TYR A 124 -5.90 -3.87 11.67
N LEU A 125 -5.16 -3.50 10.63
CA LEU A 125 -4.66 -2.14 10.42
C LEU A 125 -5.34 -1.58 9.16
N LEU A 126 -6.00 -0.44 9.27
CA LEU A 126 -6.64 0.22 8.13
C LEU A 126 -5.89 1.51 7.84
N GLU A 127 -5.26 1.59 6.68
CA GLU A 127 -4.60 2.76 6.14
C GLU A 127 -5.58 3.45 5.18
N ILE A 128 -5.99 4.67 5.50
CA ILE A 128 -6.98 5.44 4.76
C ILE A 128 -6.27 6.64 4.15
N ASP A 129 -6.09 6.61 2.84
CA ASP A 129 -5.50 7.66 2.04
C ASP A 129 -6.58 8.44 1.31
N ILE A 130 -6.58 9.77 1.47
CA ILE A 130 -7.54 10.66 0.82
C ILE A 130 -6.75 11.72 0.05
N ASN A 131 -6.78 11.61 -1.26
CA ASN A 131 -6.19 12.57 -2.19
C ASN A 131 -7.29 13.52 -2.68
N ARG A 132 -7.08 14.82 -2.48
CA ARG A 132 -8.03 15.83 -2.96
C ARG A 132 -7.92 16.07 -4.47
N THR A 133 -6.70 15.95 -5.00
CA THR A 133 -6.41 16.10 -6.42
C THR A 133 -5.84 14.79 -6.91
N HIS A 134 -6.42 14.23 -7.96
CA HIS A 134 -6.02 12.95 -8.54
C HIS A 134 -6.17 13.00 -10.07
N ASP A 135 -5.55 12.04 -10.76
CA ASP A 135 -5.69 11.95 -12.20
C ASP A 135 -7.11 11.47 -12.56
N VAL A 136 -7.57 11.86 -13.76
CA VAL A 136 -8.93 11.51 -14.23
C VAL A 136 -9.08 9.99 -14.28
N GLY A 137 -10.10 9.47 -13.58
CA GLY A 137 -10.40 8.04 -13.49
C GLY A 137 -9.68 7.30 -12.37
N GLU A 138 -8.85 7.97 -11.58
CA GLU A 138 -8.34 7.44 -10.30
C GLU A 138 -9.36 7.65 -9.18
N TYR A 139 -9.28 6.81 -8.14
CA TYR A 139 -10.15 6.92 -6.97
C TYR A 139 -9.49 7.83 -5.94
N PRO A 140 -10.14 8.92 -5.48
CA PRO A 140 -9.55 9.86 -4.53
C PRO A 140 -9.38 9.28 -3.12
N ILE A 141 -10.11 8.22 -2.78
CA ILE A 141 -10.05 7.60 -1.46
C ILE A 141 -9.68 6.13 -1.62
N GLU A 142 -8.63 5.72 -0.94
CA GLU A 142 -8.17 4.34 -0.83
C GLU A 142 -8.13 3.92 0.64
N ILE A 143 -8.69 2.75 0.94
CA ILE A 143 -8.61 2.12 2.27
C ILE A 143 -7.91 0.79 2.09
N LYS A 144 -6.65 0.71 2.54
CA LYS A 144 -5.88 -0.53 2.61
C LYS A 144 -6.06 -1.15 3.98
N VAL A 145 -6.70 -2.30 4.01
CA VAL A 145 -6.98 -3.09 5.21
C VAL A 145 -6.00 -4.25 5.27
N THR A 146 -5.16 -4.30 6.28
CA THR A 146 -4.29 -5.46 6.54
C THR A 146 -4.86 -6.29 7.68
N GLY A 147 -5.17 -7.56 7.45
CA GLY A 147 -5.69 -8.50 8.45
C GLY A 147 -4.65 -9.54 8.85
N LEU A 148 -4.15 -9.45 10.08
CA LEU A 148 -3.21 -10.37 10.69
C LEU A 148 -3.96 -11.38 11.59
N LEU A 149 -3.66 -12.67 11.48
CA LEU A 149 -4.33 -13.72 12.23
C LEU A 149 -3.98 -13.67 13.72
N LYS A 150 -5.01 -13.65 14.57
CA LYS A 150 -4.83 -13.56 16.03
C LYS A 150 -4.37 -14.86 16.67
N GLN A 151 -4.76 -16.00 16.11
CA GLN A 151 -4.55 -17.30 16.74
C GLN A 151 -3.07 -17.66 16.98
N PHE A 152 -2.15 -16.97 16.31
CA PHE A 152 -0.70 -17.19 16.40
C PHE A 152 0.08 -16.01 16.97
N LYS A 153 -0.59 -15.05 17.63
CA LYS A 153 0.11 -13.98 18.32
C LYS A 153 1.14 -14.57 19.30
N LYS A 154 2.33 -13.96 19.34
CA LYS A 154 3.45 -14.47 20.11
C LYS A 154 3.12 -14.60 21.60
N GLU A 155 2.59 -13.57 22.28
CA GLU A 155 2.17 -13.65 23.70
C GLU A 155 3.19 -14.33 24.64
N ASN A 156 4.47 -13.99 24.52
CA ASN A 156 5.60 -14.62 25.26
C ASN A 156 5.92 -16.08 24.89
N LYS A 157 5.30 -16.64 23.85
CA LYS A 157 5.67 -17.92 23.29
C LYS A 157 7.01 -17.78 22.56
N SER A 158 7.81 -18.84 22.65
CA SER A 158 9.00 -19.03 21.81
C SER A 158 8.59 -19.36 20.38
N ARG A 159 9.50 -19.10 19.43
CA ARG A 159 9.32 -19.47 18.02
C ARG A 159 8.88 -20.93 17.84
N GLY A 160 9.54 -21.87 18.52
CA GLY A 160 9.23 -23.30 18.41
C GLY A 160 7.83 -23.67 18.91
N GLU A 161 7.29 -22.95 19.91
CA GLU A 161 5.91 -23.16 20.36
C GLU A 161 4.88 -22.70 19.32
N ILE A 162 5.14 -21.58 18.64
CA ILE A 162 4.28 -21.10 17.55
C ILE A 162 4.35 -22.04 16.35
N GLU A 163 5.55 -22.50 15.97
CA GLU A 163 5.74 -23.49 14.91
C GLU A 163 4.96 -24.79 15.23
N GLU A 164 4.95 -25.25 16.48
CA GLU A 164 4.18 -26.42 16.92
C GLU A 164 2.66 -26.22 16.75
N GLU A 165 2.14 -25.05 17.11
CA GLU A 165 0.72 -24.70 16.90
C GLU A 165 0.34 -24.70 15.41
N MET A 166 1.27 -24.23 14.57
CA MET A 166 1.08 -24.16 13.12
C MET A 166 1.15 -25.54 12.44
N LYS A 167 1.83 -26.54 13.01
CA LYS A 167 2.00 -27.89 12.38
C LYS A 167 0.73 -28.52 11.85
N SER A 168 -0.39 -28.32 12.54
CA SER A 168 -1.68 -28.87 12.12
C SER A 168 -2.17 -28.32 10.77
N ILE A 169 -1.82 -27.07 10.45
CA ILE A 169 -2.15 -26.40 9.18
C ILE A 169 -1.26 -26.94 8.06
N PHE A 170 0.04 -27.07 8.33
CA PHE A 170 1.05 -27.44 7.33
C PHE A 170 1.23 -28.96 7.17
N LYS A 171 0.40 -29.76 7.82
CA LYS A 171 0.48 -31.23 7.78
C LYS A 171 0.39 -31.78 6.35
N ASP A 172 -0.48 -31.19 5.55
CA ASP A 172 -0.71 -31.55 4.16
C ASP A 172 -1.36 -30.38 3.40
N GLN A 173 -1.32 -30.42 2.06
CA GLN A 173 -1.85 -29.37 1.20
C GLN A 173 -3.35 -29.11 1.42
N GLU A 174 -4.12 -30.16 1.70
CA GLU A 174 -5.57 -30.03 1.92
C GLU A 174 -5.85 -29.22 3.20
N SER A 175 -5.15 -29.53 4.28
CA SER A 175 -5.26 -28.81 5.56
C SER A 175 -4.87 -27.34 5.41
N TYR A 176 -3.79 -27.05 4.68
CA TYR A 176 -3.36 -25.68 4.38
C TYR A 176 -4.40 -24.93 3.54
N ASN A 177 -4.90 -25.54 2.46
CA ASN A 177 -5.89 -24.92 1.57
C ASN A 177 -7.22 -24.63 2.28
N ILE A 178 -7.69 -25.56 3.12
CA ILE A 178 -8.90 -25.37 3.94
C ILE A 178 -8.68 -24.21 4.91
N PHE A 179 -7.51 -24.14 5.55
CA PHE A 179 -7.19 -23.06 6.46
C PHE A 179 -7.17 -21.70 5.75
N LYS A 180 -6.39 -21.57 4.66
CA LYS A 180 -6.28 -20.33 3.87
C LYS A 180 -7.64 -19.85 3.38
N SER A 181 -8.43 -20.73 2.76
CA SER A 181 -9.76 -20.39 2.24
C SER A 181 -10.76 -19.98 3.33
N THR A 182 -10.73 -20.63 4.50
CA THR A 182 -11.58 -20.25 5.64
C THR A 182 -11.24 -18.86 6.14
N GLN A 183 -9.94 -18.56 6.31
CA GLN A 183 -9.51 -17.25 6.79
C GLN A 183 -9.75 -16.15 5.75
N GLN A 184 -9.51 -16.45 4.48
CA GLN A 184 -9.83 -15.54 3.38
C GLN A 184 -11.32 -15.19 3.35
N HIS A 185 -12.21 -16.17 3.52
CA HIS A 185 -13.65 -15.92 3.57
C HIS A 185 -14.06 -15.02 4.74
N ASN A 186 -13.47 -15.21 5.92
CA ASN A 186 -13.71 -14.36 7.08
C ASN A 186 -13.26 -12.91 6.82
N PHE A 187 -12.09 -12.74 6.19
CA PHE A 187 -11.55 -11.44 5.82
C PHE A 187 -12.41 -10.74 4.75
N GLU A 188 -12.83 -11.49 3.72
CA GLU A 188 -13.77 -11.04 2.69
C GLU A 188 -15.08 -10.54 3.29
N GLN A 189 -15.61 -11.24 4.30
CA GLN A 189 -16.84 -10.83 4.97
C GLN A 189 -16.67 -9.47 5.65
N PHE A 190 -15.58 -9.26 6.39
CA PHE A 190 -15.28 -7.97 7.02
C PHE A 190 -15.20 -6.83 5.99
N LEU A 191 -14.49 -7.04 4.88
CA LEU A 191 -14.39 -6.03 3.82
C LEU A 191 -15.73 -5.73 3.14
N ASN A 192 -16.57 -6.75 2.96
CA ASN A 192 -17.90 -6.57 2.39
C ASN A 192 -18.82 -5.77 3.33
N ASP A 193 -18.75 -6.01 4.63
CA ASP A 193 -19.51 -5.22 5.62
C ASP A 193 -19.05 -3.75 5.65
N LEU A 194 -17.73 -3.53 5.57
CA LEU A 194 -17.15 -2.19 5.44
C LEU A 194 -17.58 -1.50 4.14
N LYS A 195 -17.50 -2.20 2.99
CA LYS A 195 -17.97 -1.73 1.69
C LYS A 195 -19.44 -1.30 1.72
N LEU A 196 -20.32 -2.15 2.28
CA LEU A 196 -21.75 -1.84 2.36
C LEU A 196 -22.02 -0.61 3.23
N SER A 197 -21.24 -0.45 4.31
CA SER A 197 -21.31 0.73 5.17
C SER A 197 -20.89 2.00 4.44
N ILE A 198 -19.80 1.94 3.67
CA ILE A 198 -19.30 3.04 2.82
C ILE A 198 -20.40 3.48 1.84
N ILE A 199 -20.92 2.55 1.03
CA ILE A 199 -21.97 2.82 0.03
C ILE A 199 -23.17 3.51 0.68
N LYS A 200 -23.61 2.98 1.84
CA LYS A 200 -24.82 3.46 2.52
C LYS A 200 -24.65 4.82 3.19
N LEU A 201 -23.52 5.06 3.85
CA LEU A 201 -23.31 6.21 4.72
C LEU A 201 -22.61 7.38 4.01
N MET A 202 -21.79 7.10 3.00
CA MET A 202 -21.16 8.13 2.16
C MET A 202 -21.96 8.42 0.88
N HIS A 203 -23.00 7.64 0.59
CA HIS A 203 -23.85 7.78 -0.59
C HIS A 203 -23.06 7.69 -1.92
N VAL A 204 -22.13 6.75 -1.97
CA VAL A 204 -21.27 6.49 -3.14
C VAL A 204 -21.74 5.23 -3.87
N ASP A 205 -21.73 5.29 -5.20
CA ASP A 205 -22.20 4.20 -6.05
C ASP A 205 -21.05 3.31 -6.58
N ASP A 206 -19.83 3.84 -6.65
CA ASP A 206 -18.66 3.13 -7.14
C ASP A 206 -17.65 2.87 -6.03
N VAL A 207 -17.61 1.61 -5.59
CA VAL A 207 -16.67 1.10 -4.60
C VAL A 207 -16.13 -0.23 -5.10
N LYS A 208 -14.81 -0.28 -5.33
CA LYS A 208 -14.11 -1.52 -5.70
C LYS A 208 -13.40 -2.09 -4.48
N VAL A 209 -13.28 -3.41 -4.47
CA VAL A 209 -12.57 -4.15 -3.43
C VAL A 209 -11.70 -5.16 -4.15
N ASP A 210 -10.40 -5.09 -3.89
CA ASP A 210 -9.41 -6.08 -4.28
C ASP A 210 -8.85 -6.76 -3.03
N ILE A 211 -8.51 -8.05 -3.13
CA ILE A 211 -8.07 -8.85 -2.00
C ILE A 211 -6.86 -9.67 -2.39
N LYS A 212 -5.82 -9.59 -1.57
CA LYS A 212 -4.54 -10.25 -1.77
C LYS A 212 -4.21 -11.10 -0.55
N SER A 213 -3.67 -12.28 -0.82
CA SER A 213 -2.97 -13.08 0.19
C SER A 213 -1.48 -12.77 0.10
N LYS A 214 -0.87 -12.40 1.22
CA LYS A 214 0.56 -12.03 1.28
C LYS A 214 1.35 -12.99 2.14
N ILE A 215 2.57 -13.32 1.73
CA ILE A 215 3.56 -14.05 2.52
C ILE A 215 4.84 -13.23 2.60
N ILE A 216 5.36 -13.09 3.80
CA ILE A 216 6.62 -12.40 4.04
C ILE A 216 7.76 -13.41 3.86
N LEU A 217 8.76 -13.03 3.08
CA LEU A 217 10.03 -13.73 2.90
C LEU A 217 11.09 -12.97 3.71
N PRO A 218 11.47 -13.45 4.90
CA PRO A 218 12.51 -12.80 5.68
C PRO A 218 13.90 -13.11 5.09
N ASN A 219 14.76 -12.10 5.02
CA ASN A 219 16.17 -12.28 4.62
C ASN A 219 16.95 -13.22 5.56
N ASP A 220 16.68 -13.10 6.86
CA ASP A 220 17.39 -13.79 7.93
C ASP A 220 16.42 -14.47 8.87
N LYS A 221 16.90 -15.51 9.57
CA LYS A 221 16.14 -16.19 10.61
C LYS A 221 15.80 -15.25 11.76
N ILE A 222 14.51 -15.01 11.96
CA ILE A 222 14.00 -14.19 13.09
C ILE A 222 13.67 -15.12 14.27
N GLN A 223 14.35 -14.93 15.40
CA GLN A 223 14.14 -15.69 16.65
C GLN A 223 13.23 -14.96 17.63
N GLU A 224 13.35 -13.63 17.69
CA GLU A 224 12.67 -12.78 18.66
C GLU A 224 11.98 -11.59 17.99
N GLU A 225 10.98 -11.02 18.67
CA GLU A 225 10.23 -9.86 18.15
C GLU A 225 11.12 -8.62 18.05
N SER A 226 12.13 -8.50 18.92
CA SER A 226 13.09 -7.39 18.89
C SER A 226 13.97 -7.36 17.65
N GLU A 227 14.01 -8.44 16.88
CA GLU A 227 14.77 -8.55 15.63
C GLU A 227 13.97 -8.05 14.42
N LEU A 228 12.67 -7.76 14.59
CA LEU A 228 11.84 -7.18 13.55
C LEU A 228 12.39 -5.81 13.11
N LYS A 229 12.58 -5.67 11.80
CA LYS A 229 12.94 -4.40 11.16
C LYS A 229 11.66 -3.62 10.87
N TYR A 230 11.70 -2.31 11.03
CA TYR A 230 10.57 -1.44 10.76
C TYR A 230 10.93 -0.39 9.71
N HIS A 231 10.01 -0.13 8.78
CA HIS A 231 10.19 0.84 7.71
C HIS A 231 9.44 2.13 8.03
N LYS A 232 10.11 3.06 8.71
CA LYS A 232 9.53 4.36 9.13
C LYS A 232 9.83 5.47 8.12
N THR A 233 9.34 5.30 6.91
CA THR A 233 9.51 6.29 5.82
C THR A 233 8.22 7.05 5.57
N TYR A 234 8.34 8.30 5.14
CA TYR A 234 7.18 9.08 4.72
C TYR A 234 6.49 8.43 3.52
N GLY A 235 5.17 8.24 3.59
CA GLY A 235 4.38 7.57 2.56
C GLY A 235 4.19 6.06 2.78
N GLU A 236 4.84 5.48 3.79
CA GLU A 236 4.72 4.07 4.15
C GLU A 236 4.08 3.98 5.54
N TYR A 237 2.78 3.68 5.63
CA TYR A 237 2.04 3.60 6.89
C TYR A 237 1.38 2.23 7.11
N GLY A 238 1.89 1.20 6.43
CA GLY A 238 1.45 -0.18 6.60
C GLY A 238 1.92 -0.83 7.91
N VAL A 239 1.65 -2.13 8.04
CA VAL A 239 2.00 -2.92 9.25
C VAL A 239 3.49 -2.92 9.59
N HIS A 240 4.35 -2.73 8.60
CA HIS A 240 5.81 -2.66 8.75
C HIS A 240 6.31 -1.33 9.33
N TYR A 241 5.44 -0.33 9.52
CA TYR A 241 5.81 0.93 10.18
C TYR A 241 6.22 0.73 11.65
N GLY A 242 5.73 -0.34 12.29
CA GLY A 242 6.02 -0.66 13.68
C GLY A 242 5.14 0.09 14.67
N TYR A 243 3.83 0.09 14.41
CA TYR A 243 2.82 0.57 15.35
C TYR A 243 2.77 -0.30 16.61
N PHE A 244 2.39 0.31 17.73
CA PHE A 244 2.31 -0.37 19.01
C PHE A 244 1.37 -1.57 18.95
N GLY A 245 1.74 -2.69 19.56
CA GLY A 245 0.88 -3.88 19.64
C GLY A 245 0.84 -4.77 18.38
N PHE A 246 1.48 -4.37 17.27
CA PHE A 246 1.49 -5.17 16.03
C PHE A 246 2.66 -6.15 15.92
N GLY A 247 3.74 -5.96 16.68
CA GLY A 247 4.96 -6.78 16.58
C GLY A 247 4.72 -8.27 16.83
N ASP A 248 3.91 -8.61 17.84
CA ASP A 248 3.47 -9.99 18.12
C ASP A 248 2.78 -10.68 16.94
N PHE A 249 2.00 -9.93 16.18
CA PHE A 249 1.29 -10.43 15.01
C PHE A 249 2.20 -10.47 13.78
N LEU A 250 3.08 -9.49 13.61
CA LEU A 250 4.04 -9.50 12.51
C LEU A 250 5.08 -10.62 12.66
N PHE A 251 5.49 -10.92 13.89
CA PHE A 251 6.45 -11.99 14.19
C PHE A 251 6.02 -13.35 13.64
N TYR A 252 4.79 -13.81 13.92
CA TYR A 252 4.35 -15.12 13.42
C TYR A 252 4.25 -15.12 11.89
N ASN A 253 3.98 -13.96 11.26
CA ASN A 253 3.90 -13.86 9.81
C ASN A 253 5.21 -14.21 9.11
N MET A 254 6.34 -13.91 9.76
CA MET A 254 7.69 -14.25 9.29
C MET A 254 7.94 -15.77 9.24
N LEU A 255 7.17 -16.58 9.98
CA LEU A 255 7.36 -18.02 10.04
C LEU A 255 6.71 -18.76 8.88
N TRP A 256 5.82 -18.13 8.11
CA TRP A 256 5.01 -18.82 7.11
C TRP A 256 5.80 -19.34 5.92
N SER A 257 6.83 -18.61 5.47
CA SER A 257 7.71 -19.05 4.39
C SER A 257 8.40 -20.37 4.77
N ASN A 258 9.08 -20.38 5.92
CA ASN A 258 9.81 -21.55 6.40
C ASN A 258 8.89 -22.73 6.75
N MET A 259 7.69 -22.47 7.30
CA MET A 259 6.70 -23.52 7.53
C MET A 259 6.18 -24.12 6.22
N SER A 260 6.05 -23.31 5.17
CA SER A 260 5.69 -23.81 3.83
C SER A 260 6.82 -24.65 3.23
N TYR A 261 8.07 -24.19 3.37
CA TYR A 261 9.27 -24.89 2.91
C TYR A 261 9.43 -26.27 3.53
N ASN A 262 9.39 -26.35 4.86
CA ASN A 262 9.62 -27.61 5.58
C ASN A 262 8.55 -28.68 5.34
N ASN A 263 7.43 -28.33 4.71
CA ASN A 263 6.30 -29.23 4.47
C ASN A 263 5.93 -29.32 2.97
N ASP A 264 6.79 -28.85 2.06
CA ASP A 264 6.59 -28.90 0.60
C ASP A 264 5.23 -28.35 0.15
N ILE A 265 4.75 -27.28 0.79
CA ILE A 265 3.45 -26.68 0.48
C ILE A 265 3.52 -25.93 -0.85
N THR A 266 2.51 -26.14 -1.70
CA THR A 266 2.30 -25.35 -2.91
C THR A 266 1.44 -24.14 -2.57
N LEU A 267 1.96 -22.95 -2.88
CA LEU A 267 1.33 -21.66 -2.65
C LEU A 267 0.64 -21.23 -3.94
N TYR A 268 -0.67 -20.95 -3.83
CA TYR A 268 -1.50 -20.51 -4.94
C TYR A 268 -1.92 -19.05 -4.75
N ASP A 269 -2.01 -18.27 -5.82
CA ASP A 269 -2.53 -16.89 -5.82
C ASP A 269 -1.97 -16.06 -4.65
N THR A 270 -0.64 -15.91 -4.60
CA THR A 270 0.05 -15.33 -3.45
C THR A 270 1.01 -14.24 -3.88
N HIS A 271 0.93 -13.12 -3.17
CA HIS A 271 1.89 -12.02 -3.24
C HIS A 271 2.98 -12.24 -2.20
N PHE A 272 4.19 -11.83 -2.53
CA PHE A 272 5.36 -11.96 -1.68
C PHE A 272 5.93 -10.58 -1.36
N GLU A 273 6.47 -10.44 -0.16
CA GLU A 273 7.13 -9.21 0.26
C GLU A 273 8.30 -9.50 1.19
N THR A 274 9.21 -8.55 1.33
CA THR A 274 10.34 -8.63 2.28
C THR A 274 9.89 -8.36 3.71
N GLU A 275 10.79 -8.58 4.69
CA GLU A 275 10.49 -8.29 6.10
C GLU A 275 10.24 -6.81 6.43
N ILE A 276 10.49 -5.90 5.48
CA ILE A 276 10.23 -4.46 5.61
C ILE A 276 9.03 -3.99 4.76
N GLY A 277 8.36 -4.91 4.06
CA GLY A 277 7.18 -4.61 3.24
C GLY A 277 7.45 -4.23 1.79
N GLU A 278 8.66 -4.46 1.27
CA GLU A 278 8.93 -4.25 -0.15
C GLU A 278 8.29 -5.38 -0.98
N ASP A 279 7.53 -5.03 -2.01
CA ASP A 279 6.86 -5.99 -2.88
C ASP A 279 7.87 -6.80 -3.71
N LEU A 280 7.77 -8.12 -3.63
CA LEU A 280 8.55 -9.09 -4.38
C LEU A 280 7.76 -9.67 -5.57
N GLY A 281 6.48 -9.32 -5.68
CA GLY A 281 5.59 -9.68 -6.78
C GLY A 281 4.64 -10.84 -6.47
N PHE A 282 3.91 -11.24 -7.51
CA PHE A 282 2.83 -12.23 -7.44
C PHE A 282 3.21 -13.55 -8.12
N ARG A 283 2.66 -14.66 -7.62
CA ARG A 283 2.71 -15.98 -8.29
C ARG A 283 1.35 -16.66 -8.22
N ASP A 284 0.92 -17.19 -9.37
CA ASP A 284 -0.26 -18.06 -9.49
C ASP A 284 -0.06 -19.39 -8.76
N GLU A 285 1.12 -20.01 -8.92
CA GLU A 285 1.49 -21.28 -8.32
C GLU A 285 3.01 -21.34 -8.09
N ILE A 286 3.44 -21.69 -6.88
CA ILE A 286 4.85 -21.95 -6.55
C ILE A 286 4.96 -23.00 -5.45
N ILE A 287 5.85 -23.99 -5.63
CA ILE A 287 6.16 -24.97 -4.58
C ILE A 287 7.19 -24.34 -3.65
N ALA A 288 6.92 -24.32 -2.36
CA ALA A 288 7.76 -23.65 -1.38
C ALA A 288 9.08 -24.37 -1.07
N ASN A 289 9.54 -25.32 -1.89
CA ASN A 289 10.75 -26.13 -1.61
C ASN A 289 12.07 -25.48 -2.07
N ASP A 290 12.00 -24.24 -2.54
CA ASP A 290 13.15 -23.43 -2.93
C ASP A 290 13.82 -22.80 -1.68
N GLU A 291 15.14 -22.61 -1.73
CA GLU A 291 15.94 -22.05 -0.63
C GLU A 291 15.46 -20.66 -0.22
N ILE A 292 14.82 -19.90 -1.12
CA ILE A 292 14.26 -18.58 -0.78
C ILE A 292 13.13 -18.61 0.27
N PHE A 293 12.47 -19.75 0.45
CA PHE A 293 11.47 -19.93 1.49
C PHE A 293 12.08 -20.42 2.82
N ASN A 294 13.36 -20.79 2.81
CA ASN A 294 14.07 -21.31 3.96
C ASN A 294 14.81 -20.17 4.68
N ASP A 295 14.28 -19.77 5.84
CA ASP A 295 14.85 -18.67 6.62
C ASP A 295 16.17 -19.04 7.34
N GLU A 296 16.66 -20.28 7.23
CA GLU A 296 17.99 -20.68 7.72
C GLU A 296 19.13 -20.26 6.76
N VAL A 297 18.80 -19.86 5.53
CA VAL A 297 19.76 -19.43 4.50
C VAL A 297 19.48 -17.97 4.15
N GLU A 298 20.53 -17.17 4.06
CA GLU A 298 20.41 -15.77 3.62
C GLU A 298 19.86 -15.75 2.19
N SER A 299 18.70 -15.11 2.01
CA SER A 299 17.99 -15.09 0.73
C SER A 299 18.53 -13.98 -0.19
N ASP A 300 18.72 -14.31 -1.47
CA ASP A 300 18.96 -13.32 -2.52
C ASP A 300 17.67 -13.09 -3.32
N PHE A 301 17.03 -11.95 -3.09
CA PHE A 301 15.75 -11.61 -3.72
C PHE A 301 15.87 -11.14 -5.18
N GLU A 302 17.09 -10.88 -5.69
CA GLU A 302 17.26 -10.46 -7.10
C GLU A 302 16.80 -11.56 -8.07
N GLU A 303 17.05 -12.83 -7.76
CA GLU A 303 16.64 -13.97 -8.58
C GLU A 303 15.11 -14.20 -8.54
N PHE A 304 14.48 -13.88 -7.42
CA PHE A 304 13.03 -14.01 -7.25
C PHE A 304 12.25 -12.99 -8.07
N GLN A 305 12.71 -11.75 -8.16
CA GLN A 305 12.05 -10.73 -8.97
C GLN A 305 12.17 -11.06 -10.47
N LEU A 306 13.30 -11.63 -10.90
CA LEU A 306 13.57 -11.92 -12.31
C LEU A 306 12.80 -13.14 -12.84
N SER A 307 12.53 -14.15 -12.00
CA SER A 307 11.79 -15.37 -12.38
C SER A 307 10.30 -15.15 -12.60
N GLY A 308 9.75 -13.99 -12.21
CA GLY A 308 8.32 -13.65 -12.35
C GLY A 308 7.96 -12.92 -13.65
N ILE A 309 8.94 -12.58 -14.48
CA ILE A 309 8.71 -11.87 -15.75
C ILE A 309 8.47 -12.90 -16.88
N GLU A 310 7.49 -13.79 -16.70
CA GLU A 310 6.97 -14.64 -17.79
C GLU A 310 5.56 -14.18 -18.15
N SER A 311 5.53 -13.14 -19.01
CA SER A 311 4.41 -12.66 -19.84
C SER A 311 3.01 -13.26 -19.62
N THR A 312 2.23 -12.68 -18.73
CA THR A 312 0.77 -12.53 -18.87
C THR A 312 0.45 -11.05 -19.02
N LEU A 313 0.66 -10.54 -20.24
CA LEU A 313 0.08 -9.27 -20.70
C LEU A 313 -1.44 -9.43 -20.76
N ASP A 314 -2.12 -9.17 -19.64
CA ASP A 314 -3.46 -8.57 -19.56
C ASP A 314 -3.76 -8.24 -18.08
N ASP A 315 -2.88 -7.45 -17.47
CA ASP A 315 -3.21 -6.68 -16.27
C ASP A 315 -3.56 -5.24 -16.70
N PRO A 316 -4.82 -4.81 -16.61
CA PRO A 316 -5.21 -3.46 -16.99
C PRO A 316 -4.69 -2.38 -16.03
N ASP A 317 -4.10 -2.74 -14.88
CA ASP A 317 -3.76 -1.79 -13.82
C ASP A 317 -2.27 -1.40 -13.74
N ASN A 318 -1.40 -1.94 -14.61
CA ASN A 318 -0.01 -1.50 -14.67
C ASN A 318 0.21 -0.33 -15.66
N ARG A 319 -0.42 0.82 -15.37
CA ARG A 319 -0.19 2.09 -16.09
C ARG A 319 0.55 3.17 -15.31
N ASN A 320 1.17 2.84 -14.18
CA ASN A 320 1.99 3.78 -13.42
C ASN A 320 3.43 3.32 -13.16
N ALA A 321 4.01 2.55 -14.09
CA ALA A 321 5.46 2.59 -14.32
C ALA A 321 5.77 3.65 -15.38
N SER A 322 6.06 4.87 -14.93
CA SER A 322 6.60 5.94 -15.75
C SER A 322 7.96 5.55 -16.33
N SER A 323 7.98 4.89 -17.49
CA SER A 323 9.17 4.73 -18.32
C SER A 323 8.78 4.74 -19.80
N TRP A 324 8.52 5.94 -20.32
CA TRP A 324 8.09 6.14 -21.71
C TRP A 324 9.13 6.88 -22.58
N PHE A 325 10.39 6.93 -22.15
CA PHE A 325 11.50 7.35 -23.00
C PHE A 325 12.76 6.54 -22.67
N ASP A 326 12.81 5.29 -23.11
CA ASP A 326 14.08 4.66 -23.42
C ASP A 326 14.35 4.83 -24.92
N PHE A 327 15.16 5.84 -25.25
CA PHE A 327 15.80 5.95 -26.57
C PHE A 327 17.12 5.17 -26.52
N SER A 328 17.03 3.85 -26.41
CA SER A 328 18.15 2.94 -26.67
C SER A 328 17.92 2.28 -28.03
N GLY A 329 18.42 2.93 -29.09
CA GLY A 329 18.32 2.33 -30.43
C GLY A 329 18.44 3.30 -31.59
N VAL A 330 19.46 4.15 -31.61
CA VAL A 330 19.97 4.71 -32.86
C VAL A 330 21.48 4.57 -32.87
N ASP A 331 21.94 3.48 -33.47
CA ASP A 331 23.31 3.34 -33.95
C ASP A 331 23.61 4.46 -34.94
N TYR A 332 24.53 5.35 -34.59
CA TYR A 332 25.20 6.24 -35.52
C TYR A 332 26.71 6.03 -35.40
N ASN A 333 27.18 4.96 -36.01
CA ASN A 333 28.53 4.89 -36.54
C ASN A 333 28.50 5.57 -37.91
N ASP A 334 29.12 6.74 -38.04
CA ASP A 334 29.84 7.04 -39.27
C ASP A 334 31.02 7.98 -38.97
N ASP A 335 32.19 7.45 -39.30
CA ASP A 335 33.47 8.13 -39.34
C ASP A 335 33.52 9.08 -40.55
N ASP A 336 34.37 10.11 -40.42
CA ASP A 336 35.08 10.79 -41.50
C ASP A 336 34.30 11.81 -42.38
N SER A 337 34.53 13.10 -42.13
CA SER A 337 35.35 13.95 -43.01
C SER A 337 35.14 15.43 -42.71
N GLY A 338 36.26 16.16 -42.63
CA GLY A 338 36.32 17.54 -42.16
C GLY A 338 35.70 18.56 -43.12
N VAL A 339 35.20 19.64 -42.52
CA VAL A 339 35.12 20.97 -43.15
C VAL A 339 35.36 22.01 -42.05
N ASP A 340 36.50 22.70 -42.17
CA ASP A 340 36.81 23.94 -41.47
C ASP A 340 35.76 25.02 -41.80
N PHE A 341 35.16 25.63 -40.78
CA PHE A 341 34.57 26.96 -40.91
C PHE A 341 34.99 27.83 -39.72
N ASP A 342 36.08 28.55 -39.98
CA ASP A 342 36.53 29.73 -39.28
C ASP A 342 35.50 30.87 -39.42
N PHE A 343 35.07 31.43 -38.29
CA PHE A 343 34.54 32.80 -38.26
C PHE A 343 34.87 33.45 -36.90
N GLY A 344 36.08 33.98 -36.83
CA GLY A 344 36.32 35.39 -36.55
C GLY A 344 35.61 36.00 -35.34
N SER A 345 36.38 36.14 -34.26
CA SER A 345 36.26 37.24 -33.31
C SER A 345 36.41 38.59 -34.02
N ASP A 346 35.55 39.55 -33.71
CA ASP A 346 35.94 40.96 -33.78
C ASP A 346 35.29 41.74 -32.63
N ASP A 347 36.16 42.40 -31.88
CA ASP A 347 35.87 43.42 -30.87
C ASP A 347 35.22 44.66 -31.50
N SER A 348 34.39 45.37 -30.75
CA SER A 348 34.55 46.83 -30.51
C SER A 348 33.36 47.46 -29.77
N ASP A 349 33.71 48.16 -28.69
CA ASP A 349 33.21 49.45 -28.20
C ASP A 349 31.76 49.89 -28.50
N TRP A 350 30.97 50.17 -27.44
CA TRP A 350 30.64 51.51 -26.92
C TRP A 350 29.64 51.41 -25.75
#